data_AF-A0AAE5LU05-F1
#
_entry.id   AF-A0AAE5LU05-F1
#
_cell.length_a   1.000
_cell.length_b   1.000
_cell.length_c   1.000
_cell.angle_alpha   90.00
_cell.angle_beta   90.00
_cell.angle_gamma   90.00
#
_symmetry.space_group_name_H-M   'P 1'
#
loop_
_entity.id
_entity.type
_entity.pdbx_description
1 polymer ?
#
loop_
_entity_poly.entity_id
_entity_poly.type
_entity_poly.pdbx_seq_one_letter_code
_entity_poly.pdbx_strand_id
1 'polypeptide(L)'
;MQHNSTIRRGAMVVVTAIVVNVVTLAIALIIFGAGGFDPFGVAPVAIATGVGAVGGLVVYAGCQRLFGSAADRWFMIIAVVAAVLSLITLQQAATFPGATTPRLAVLGLMHLLTAAVVIGGLVDWEHV
;
A
#
# COMPACT_ATOMS: atom_id res chain seq x y z
N MET A 1 19.02 -22.25 1.23
CA MET A 1 18.75 -21.39 2.41
C MET A 1 18.22 -19.98 2.05
N GLN A 2 18.37 -19.47 0.81
CA GLN A 2 17.88 -18.14 0.38
C GLN A 2 16.34 -17.97 0.24
N HIS A 3 15.56 -19.04 0.09
CA HIS A 3 14.11 -18.94 -0.13
C HIS A 3 13.35 -18.44 1.12
N ASN A 4 13.83 -18.82 2.31
CA ASN A 4 13.19 -18.49 3.58
C ASN A 4 13.36 -17.01 3.95
N SER A 5 14.46 -16.36 3.53
CA SER A 5 14.69 -14.93 3.78
C SER A 5 13.75 -14.05 2.97
N THR A 6 13.45 -14.41 1.71
CA THR A 6 12.57 -13.63 0.83
C THR A 6 11.11 -13.72 1.26
N ILE A 7 10.64 -14.93 1.60
CA ILE A 7 9.26 -15.11 2.12
C ILE A 7 9.08 -14.35 3.44
N ARG A 8 10.05 -14.46 4.37
CA ARG A 8 10.00 -13.74 5.64
C ARG A 8 10.00 -12.23 5.43
N ARG A 9 10.87 -11.71 4.56
CA ARG A 9 10.93 -10.29 4.20
C ARG A 9 9.60 -9.82 3.61
N GLY A 10 9.06 -10.55 2.63
CA GLY A 10 7.76 -10.26 2.03
C GLY A 10 6.61 -10.24 3.05
N ALA A 11 6.55 -11.24 3.93
CA ALA A 11 5.56 -11.30 5.00
C ALA A 11 5.67 -10.11 5.97
N MET A 12 6.90 -9.74 6.37
CA MET A 12 7.12 -8.57 7.22
C MET A 12 6.66 -7.28 6.53
N VAL A 13 6.87 -7.14 5.22
CA VAL A 13 6.40 -5.97 4.45
C VAL A 13 4.88 -5.89 4.45
N VAL A 14 4.18 -7.00 4.21
CA VAL A 14 2.71 -7.05 4.23
C VAL A 14 2.17 -6.67 5.62
N VAL A 15 2.72 -7.29 6.67
CA VAL A 15 2.32 -6.99 8.06
C VAL A 15 2.59 -5.53 8.39
N THR A 16 3.76 -4.99 8.01
CA THR A 16 4.12 -3.60 8.26
C THR A 16 3.15 -2.64 7.55
N ALA A 17 2.80 -2.91 6.29
CA ALA A 17 1.86 -2.08 5.54
C ALA A 17 0.48 -2.06 6.22
N ILE A 18 -0.03 -3.23 6.64
CA ILE A 18 -1.30 -3.34 7.36
C ILE A 18 -1.25 -2.55 8.67
N VAL A 19 -0.20 -2.72 9.48
CA VAL A 19 -0.05 -2.02 10.75
C VAL A 19 0.00 -0.51 10.54
N VAL A 20 0.81 -0.03 9.58
CA VAL A 20 0.92 1.40 9.27
C VAL A 20 -0.45 1.97 8.91
N ASN A 21 -1.20 1.33 8.02
CA ASN A 21 -2.52 1.83 7.61
C ASN A 21 -3.57 1.72 8.73
N VAL A 22 -3.56 0.67 9.55
CA VAL A 22 -4.47 0.56 10.69
C VAL A 22 -4.18 1.67 11.71
N VAL A 23 -2.91 2.01 11.94
CA VAL A 23 -2.53 3.15 12.79
C VAL A 23 -2.96 4.48 12.16
N THR A 24 -2.73 4.69 10.87
CA THR A 24 -3.21 5.88 10.14
C THR A 24 -4.74 6.02 10.23
N LEU A 25 -5.46 4.91 10.08
CA LEU A 25 -6.91 4.88 10.26
C LEU A 25 -7.31 5.27 11.68
N ALA A 26 -6.68 4.68 12.70
CA ALA A 26 -6.97 5.00 14.09
C ALA A 26 -6.79 6.50 14.39
N ILE A 27 -5.71 7.10 13.89
CA ILE A 27 -5.46 8.55 13.99
C ILE A 27 -6.57 9.33 13.27
N ALA A 28 -6.95 8.93 12.07
CA ALA A 28 -8.01 9.60 11.31
C ALA A 28 -9.37 9.52 12.01
N LEU A 29 -9.71 8.39 12.64
CA LEU A 29 -10.95 8.22 13.41
C LEU A 29 -10.97 9.10 14.66
N ILE A 30 -9.82 9.31 15.32
CA ILE A 30 -9.69 10.24 16.45
C ILE A 30 -9.91 11.69 16.00
N ILE A 31 -9.37 12.08 14.84
CA ILE A 31 -9.43 13.47 14.36
C ILE A 31 -10.79 13.80 13.70
N PHE A 32 -11.33 12.88 12.90
CA PHE A 32 -12.50 13.14 12.02
C PHE A 32 -13.77 12.39 12.44
N GLY A 33 -13.72 11.64 13.55
CA GLY A 33 -14.82 10.83 14.06
C GLY A 33 -15.02 9.51 13.32
N ALA A 34 -15.57 8.52 14.04
CA ALA A 34 -15.72 7.14 13.56
C ALA A 34 -16.94 6.88 12.66
N GLY A 35 -17.82 7.87 12.50
CA GLY A 35 -19.13 7.67 11.87
C GLY A 35 -19.16 8.01 10.38
N GLY A 36 -19.81 7.12 9.63
CA GLY A 36 -20.50 7.46 8.39
C GLY A 36 -19.66 7.48 7.12
N PHE A 37 -18.47 6.90 7.09
CA PHE A 37 -17.68 6.71 5.87
C PHE A 37 -17.13 5.28 5.80
N ASP A 38 -17.82 4.42 5.05
CA ASP A 38 -17.55 2.96 4.99
C ASP A 38 -16.08 2.58 4.69
N PRO A 39 -15.33 3.31 3.84
CA PRO A 39 -13.91 3.03 3.62
C PRO A 39 -13.02 3.14 4.87
N PHE A 40 -13.49 3.78 5.95
CA PHE A 40 -12.79 3.87 7.23
C PHE A 40 -13.06 2.68 8.18
N GLY A 41 -13.55 1.56 7.66
CA GLY A 41 -13.61 0.31 8.41
C GLY A 41 -12.24 -0.36 8.54
N VAL A 42 -11.94 -0.90 9.73
CA VAL A 42 -10.68 -1.64 9.98
C VAL A 42 -10.53 -2.83 9.02
N ALA A 43 -11.59 -3.63 8.82
CA ALA A 43 -11.54 -4.78 7.94
C ALA A 43 -11.33 -4.39 6.46
N PRO A 44 -12.10 -3.45 5.86
CA PRO A 44 -11.81 -2.92 4.53
C PRO A 44 -10.37 -2.45 4.36
N VAL A 45 -9.85 -1.65 5.30
CA VAL A 45 -8.49 -1.13 5.26
C VAL A 45 -7.45 -2.25 5.30
N ALA A 46 -7.56 -3.17 6.25
CA ALA A 46 -6.58 -4.25 6.41
C ALA A 46 -6.59 -5.20 5.19
N ILE A 47 -7.77 -5.55 4.67
CA ILE A 47 -7.90 -6.43 3.50
C ILE A 47 -7.35 -5.74 2.26
N ALA A 48 -7.76 -4.51 1.96
CA ALA A 48 -7.30 -3.77 0.79
C ALA A 48 -5.77 -3.54 0.83
N THR A 49 -5.25 -3.18 2.00
CA THR A 49 -3.80 -3.01 2.21
C THR A 49 -3.04 -4.33 2.00
N GLY A 50 -3.56 -5.43 2.56
CA GLY A 50 -2.98 -6.76 2.39
C GLY A 50 -2.94 -7.19 0.92
N VAL A 51 -4.05 -7.01 0.20
CA VAL A 51 -4.13 -7.31 -1.24
C VAL A 51 -3.14 -6.44 -2.03
N GLY A 52 -3.08 -5.14 -1.75
CA GLY A 52 -2.14 -4.23 -2.41
C GLY A 52 -0.68 -4.62 -2.16
N ALA A 53 -0.32 -4.93 -0.91
CA ALA A 53 1.03 -5.34 -0.55
C ALA A 53 1.42 -6.68 -1.17
N VAL A 54 0.54 -7.69 -1.12
CA VAL A 54 0.76 -9.00 -1.77
C VAL A 54 0.88 -8.84 -3.28
N GLY A 55 0.04 -8.00 -3.91
CA GLY A 55 0.16 -7.64 -5.31
C GLY A 55 1.53 -7.04 -5.64
N GLY A 56 2.01 -6.13 -4.79
CA GLY A 56 3.37 -5.58 -4.89
C GLY A 56 4.47 -6.64 -4.84
N LEU A 57 4.39 -7.61 -3.92
CA LEU A 57 5.32 -8.75 -3.88
C LEU A 57 5.32 -9.55 -5.17
N VAL A 58 4.13 -9.85 -5.72
CA VAL A 58 3.98 -10.62 -6.95
C VAL A 58 4.60 -9.88 -8.14
N VAL A 59 4.32 -8.57 -8.25
CA VAL A 59 4.92 -7.72 -9.29
C VAL A 59 6.43 -7.66 -9.14
N TYR A 60 6.95 -7.49 -7.92
CA TYR A 60 8.38 -7.47 -7.66
C TYR A 60 9.07 -8.79 -8.07
N ALA A 61 8.48 -9.93 -7.71
CA ALA A 61 8.98 -11.24 -8.14
C ALA A 61 8.94 -11.40 -9.67
N GLY A 62 7.93 -10.85 -10.33
CA GLY A 62 7.86 -10.75 -11.79
C GLY A 62 9.00 -9.91 -12.37
N CYS A 63 9.27 -8.73 -11.79
CA CYS A 63 10.36 -7.85 -12.20
C CYS A 63 11.72 -8.54 -12.05
N GLN A 64 11.96 -9.26 -10.95
CA GLN A 64 13.19 -10.04 -10.76
C GLN A 64 13.39 -11.08 -11.87
N ARG A 65 12.31 -11.75 -12.28
CA ARG A 65 12.36 -12.75 -13.36
C ARG A 65 12.57 -12.15 -14.75
N LEU A 66 12.00 -10.97 -15.01
CA LEU A 66 11.99 -10.36 -16.34
C LEU A 66 13.18 -9.43 -16.60
N PHE A 67 13.64 -8.69 -15.58
CA PHE A 67 14.60 -7.60 -15.74
C PHE A 67 15.95 -7.84 -15.05
N GLY A 68 16.11 -8.93 -14.29
CA GLY A 68 17.36 -9.27 -13.63
C GLY A 68 17.87 -8.14 -12.73
N SER A 69 19.07 -7.61 -13.01
CA SER A 69 19.68 -6.52 -12.24
C SER A 69 18.91 -5.20 -12.31
N ALA A 70 18.05 -4.99 -13.32
CA ALA A 70 17.24 -3.78 -13.43
C ALA A 70 15.88 -3.88 -12.72
N ALA A 71 15.62 -4.99 -12.01
CA ALA A 71 14.32 -5.29 -11.40
C ALA A 71 13.86 -4.22 -10.40
N ASP A 72 14.75 -3.73 -9.54
CA ASP A 72 14.42 -2.75 -8.50
C ASP A 72 13.94 -1.42 -9.08
N ARG A 73 14.65 -0.91 -10.10
CA ARG A 73 14.28 0.32 -10.81
C ARG A 73 12.92 0.18 -11.50
N TRP A 74 12.70 -0.93 -12.22
CA TRP A 74 11.42 -1.14 -12.91
C TRP A 74 10.27 -1.35 -11.95
N PHE A 75 10.49 -2.10 -10.88
CA PHE A 75 9.49 -2.28 -9.83
C PHE A 75 9.11 -0.95 -9.19
N MET A 76 10.08 -0.11 -8.85
CA MET A 76 9.81 1.22 -8.29
C MET A 76 8.95 2.07 -9.22
N ILE A 77 9.28 2.11 -10.53
CA ILE A 77 8.48 2.83 -11.53
C ILE A 77 7.05 2.29 -11.55
N ILE A 78 6.87 0.96 -11.64
CA ILE A 78 5.55 0.33 -11.68
C ILE A 78 4.77 0.62 -10.39
N ALA A 79 5.41 0.53 -9.22
CA ALA A 79 4.77 0.76 -7.94
C ALA A 79 4.36 2.23 -7.77
N VAL A 80 5.18 3.19 -8.20
CA VAL A 80 4.84 4.61 -8.21
C VAL A 80 3.68 4.88 -9.16
N VAL A 81 3.70 4.33 -10.38
CA VAL A 81 2.59 4.46 -11.32
C VAL A 81 1.32 3.85 -10.75
N ALA A 82 1.38 2.66 -10.16
CA ALA A 82 0.24 2.01 -9.51
C ALA A 82 -0.30 2.84 -8.35
N ALA A 83 0.57 3.45 -7.53
CA ALA A 83 0.17 4.34 -6.45
C ALA A 83 -0.58 5.57 -6.98
N VAL A 84 -0.05 6.23 -8.02
CA VAL A 84 -0.71 7.38 -8.66
C VAL A 84 -2.06 6.98 -9.28
N LEU A 85 -2.11 5.86 -10.00
CA LEU A 85 -3.36 5.35 -10.60
C LEU A 85 -4.38 4.98 -9.52
N SER A 86 -3.94 4.47 -8.36
CA SER A 86 -4.84 4.15 -7.27
C SER A 86 -5.59 5.37 -6.73
N LEU A 87 -5.05 6.59 -6.89
CA LEU A 87 -5.74 7.82 -6.49
C LEU A 87 -6.98 8.10 -7.34
N ILE A 88 -7.11 7.51 -8.53
CA ILE A 88 -8.34 7.60 -9.34
C ILE A 88 -9.52 6.99 -8.58
N THR A 89 -9.27 5.98 -7.74
CA THR A 89 -10.32 5.35 -6.92
C THR A 89 -10.93 6.29 -5.89
N LEU A 90 -10.29 7.44 -5.60
CA LEU A 90 -10.85 8.48 -4.74
C LEU A 90 -12.11 9.12 -5.35
N GLN A 91 -12.25 9.13 -6.68
CA GLN A 91 -13.49 9.59 -7.32
C GLN A 91 -14.67 8.68 -6.97
N GLN A 92 -14.44 7.36 -6.97
CA GLN A 92 -15.44 6.41 -6.51
C GLN A 92 -15.70 6.57 -5.01
N ALA A 93 -14.64 6.73 -4.20
CA ALA A 93 -14.77 6.93 -2.76
C ALA A 93 -15.58 8.20 -2.40
N ALA A 94 -15.53 9.24 -3.25
CA ALA A 94 -16.30 10.47 -3.06
C ALA A 94 -17.82 10.27 -3.18
N THR A 95 -18.28 9.14 -3.73
CA THR A 95 -19.71 8.82 -3.84
C THR A 95 -20.29 8.19 -2.58
N PHE A 96 -19.46 7.76 -1.63
CA PHE A 96 -19.92 7.14 -0.40
C PHE A 96 -20.53 8.17 0.56
N PRO A 97 -21.53 7.78 1.37
CA PRO A 97 -21.98 8.58 2.49
C PRO A 97 -20.79 9.02 3.36
N GLY A 98 -20.88 10.25 3.88
CA GLY A 98 -19.86 10.87 4.75
C GLY A 98 -18.48 11.05 4.15
N ALA A 99 -18.35 10.97 2.82
CA ALA A 99 -17.16 11.42 2.12
C ALA A 99 -16.93 12.93 2.33
N THR A 100 -15.74 13.29 2.78
CA THR A 100 -15.30 14.68 2.93
C THR A 100 -13.88 14.81 2.39
N THR A 101 -13.48 16.02 1.97
CA THR A 101 -12.12 16.25 1.46
C THR A 101 -11.02 15.76 2.41
N PRO A 102 -11.08 16.00 3.74
CA PRO A 102 -10.10 15.45 4.68
C PRO A 102 -10.07 13.91 4.72
N ARG A 103 -11.24 13.26 4.70
CA ARG A 103 -11.33 11.79 4.71
C ARG A 103 -10.78 11.17 3.43
N LEU A 104 -11.05 11.79 2.28
CA LEU A 104 -10.49 11.37 0.99
C LEU A 104 -8.98 11.60 0.92
N ALA A 105 -8.48 12.69 1.51
CA ALA A 105 -7.04 12.96 1.59
C ALA A 105 -6.31 11.90 2.45
N VAL A 106 -6.89 11.50 3.58
CA VAL A 106 -6.38 10.38 4.39
C VAL A 106 -6.42 9.08 3.61
N LEU A 107 -7.51 8.78 2.92
CA LEU A 107 -7.61 7.57 2.10
C LEU A 107 -6.50 7.54 1.04
N GLY A 108 -6.29 8.65 0.33
CA GLY A 108 -5.19 8.82 -0.62
C GLY A 108 -3.82 8.63 0.04
N LEU A 109 -3.60 9.20 1.23
CA LEU A 109 -2.37 9.01 2.00
C LEU A 109 -2.12 7.53 2.32
N MET A 110 -3.14 6.77 2.69
CA MET A 110 -3.01 5.33 2.99
C MET A 110 -2.57 4.53 1.76
N HIS A 111 -3.02 4.89 0.56
CA HIS A 111 -2.50 4.31 -0.68
C HIS A 111 -0.99 4.58 -0.84
N LEU A 112 -0.57 5.82 -0.63
CA LEU A 112 0.83 6.23 -0.74
C LEU A 112 1.71 5.55 0.33
N LEU A 113 1.22 5.43 1.57
CA LEU A 113 1.93 4.76 2.65
C LEU A 113 2.12 3.27 2.35
N THR A 114 1.09 2.60 1.82
CA THR A 114 1.20 1.20 1.37
C THR A 114 2.30 1.06 0.33
N ALA A 115 2.29 1.91 -0.70
CA ALA A 115 3.30 1.89 -1.76
C ALA A 115 4.69 2.17 -1.19
N ALA A 116 4.84 3.15 -0.30
CA ALA A 116 6.11 3.50 0.33
C ALA A 116 6.68 2.33 1.15
N VAL A 117 5.86 1.67 1.97
CA VAL A 117 6.27 0.50 2.77
C VAL A 117 6.67 -0.66 1.85
N VAL A 118 5.91 -0.90 0.79
CA VAL A 118 6.18 -1.97 -0.17
C VAL A 118 7.47 -1.71 -0.95
N ILE A 119 7.66 -0.51 -1.49
CA ILE A 119 8.88 -0.11 -2.20
C ILE A 119 10.08 -0.17 -1.25
N GLY A 120 10.02 0.53 -0.13
CA GLY A 120 11.11 0.58 0.85
C GLY A 120 11.47 -0.79 1.44
N GLY A 121 10.47 -1.66 1.58
CA GLY A 121 10.65 -3.00 2.10
C GLY A 121 11.20 -4.01 1.09
N LEU A 122 10.95 -3.84 -0.22
CA LEU A 122 11.30 -4.82 -1.25
C LEU A 122 12.50 -4.43 -2.11
N VAL A 123 12.67 -3.14 -2.42
CA VAL A 123 13.80 -2.63 -3.21
C VAL A 123 15.10 -2.78 -2.44
N ASP A 124 16.18 -3.13 -3.14
CA ASP A 124 17.54 -2.98 -2.64
C ASP A 124 18.08 -1.60 -3.03
N TRP A 125 18.40 -0.77 -2.03
CA TRP A 125 18.79 0.63 -2.25
C TRP A 125 20.27 0.79 -2.63
N GLU A 126 21.09 -0.26 -2.51
CA GLU A 126 22.50 -0.22 -2.93
C GLU A 126 22.67 -0.26 -4.45
N HIS A 127 21.59 -0.56 -5.19
CA HIS A 127 21.62 -0.84 -6.63
C HIS A 127 20.63 0.01 -7.45
N VAL A 128 20.02 1.02 -6.83
CA VAL A 128 19.13 2.01 -7.47
C VAL A 128 19.85 3.33 -7.64
#